data_AF-A0AAU6WN33-F1
#
_entry.id   AF-A0AAU6WN33-F1
#
_cell.length_a   1.000
_cell.length_b   1.000
_cell.length_c   1.000
_cell.angle_alpha   90.00
_cell.angle_beta   90.00
_cell.angle_gamma   90.00
#
_symmetry.space_group_name_H-M   'P 1'
#
loop_
_entity.id
_entity.type
_entity.pdbx_description
1 polymer ?
#
loop_
_entity_poly.entity_id
_entity_poly.type
_entity_poly.pdbx_seq_one_letter_code
_entity_poly.pdbx_strand_id
1 'polypeptide(L)'
;MDEKLKLNNDSQTDSVGLKISETDEMLIGNCVHDFYHIFSNNIRQPDFDKIHEVCSLSASIIKKSTECTEVYDLKAFIDPRKKILTDGTLTEFSEWETGEETRITGNIAQRYSTYRKKACFAGNILKLRAVKCFSLSKKAASGRLYM
;
A
#
# COMPACT_ATOMS: atom_id res chain seq x y z
N MET A 1 -23.43 -49.97 24.35
CA MET A 1 -23.64 -49.37 23.00
C MET A 1 -23.68 -47.87 23.23
N ASP A 2 -22.59 -47.16 23.50
CA ASP A 2 -21.27 -47.10 22.84
C ASP A 2 -21.33 -46.78 21.36
N GLU A 3 -21.43 -45.48 21.05
CA GLU A 3 -20.92 -44.94 19.79
C GLU A 3 -20.10 -43.69 20.10
N LYS A 4 -18.79 -43.91 20.26
CA LYS A 4 -17.78 -42.84 20.35
C LYS A 4 -17.75 -42.09 19.03
N LEU A 5 -17.99 -40.79 19.09
CA LEU A 5 -17.66 -39.84 18.03
C LEU A 5 -16.15 -39.88 17.80
N LYS A 6 -15.71 -40.63 16.79
CA LYS A 6 -14.32 -40.60 16.31
C LYS A 6 -14.13 -39.29 15.53
N LEU A 7 -13.57 -38.29 16.20
CA LEU A 7 -12.86 -37.21 15.50
C LEU A 7 -11.66 -37.85 14.81
N ASN A 8 -11.76 -38.01 13.49
CA ASN A 8 -10.60 -38.36 12.67
C ASN A 8 -9.63 -37.17 12.73
N ASN A 9 -8.53 -37.39 13.47
CA ASN A 9 -7.28 -36.65 13.31
C ASN A 9 -6.68 -37.03 11.95
N ASP A 10 -7.20 -36.45 10.87
CA ASP A 10 -6.37 -36.25 9.69
C ASP A 10 -5.53 -35.00 9.95
N SER A 11 -4.37 -35.24 10.55
CA SER A 11 -3.25 -34.32 10.55
C SER A 11 -2.67 -34.16 9.14
N GLN A 12 -3.48 -33.66 8.21
CA GLN A 12 -2.97 -32.89 7.09
C GLN A 12 -2.86 -31.46 7.58
N THR A 13 -1.73 -31.15 8.19
CA THR A 13 -1.20 -29.80 8.15
C THR A 13 -1.05 -29.44 6.68
N ASP A 14 -2.09 -28.82 6.12
CA ASP A 14 -1.97 -28.05 4.89
C ASP A 14 -0.91 -26.99 5.19
N SER A 15 0.32 -27.25 4.73
CA SER A 15 1.36 -26.27 4.63
C SER A 15 0.93 -25.28 3.53
N VAL A 16 -0.02 -24.40 3.85
CA VAL A 16 -0.34 -23.19 3.07
C VAL A 16 0.79 -22.16 3.21
N GLY A 17 2.04 -22.64 3.20
CA GLY A 17 3.23 -21.86 3.05
C GLY A 17 3.62 -21.91 1.59
N LEU A 18 2.87 -21.20 0.73
CA LEU A 18 3.41 -20.84 -0.58
C LEU A 18 4.72 -20.10 -0.30
N LYS A 19 5.83 -20.72 -0.73
CA LYS A 19 7.17 -20.17 -0.52
C LYS A 19 7.20 -18.77 -1.13
N ILE A 20 7.45 -17.78 -0.29
CA ILE A 20 7.67 -16.40 -0.73
C ILE A 20 8.83 -16.45 -1.72
N SER A 21 8.58 -16.00 -2.95
CA SER A 21 9.64 -15.89 -3.95
C SER A 21 10.27 -14.50 -3.85
N GLU A 22 11.59 -14.41 -4.06
CA GLU A 22 12.30 -13.12 -4.17
C GLU A 22 11.63 -12.22 -5.24
N THR A 23 11.05 -12.84 -6.27
CA THR A 23 10.24 -12.16 -7.28
C THR A 23 9.00 -11.49 -6.69
N ASP A 24 8.28 -12.14 -5.78
CA ASP A 24 7.09 -11.56 -5.16
C ASP A 24 7.47 -10.38 -4.25
N GLU A 25 8.55 -10.50 -3.47
CA GLU A 25 9.05 -9.40 -2.64
C GLU A 25 9.44 -8.19 -3.49
N MET A 26 10.19 -8.42 -4.59
CA MET A 26 10.57 -7.37 -5.53
C MET A 26 9.34 -6.71 -6.18
N LEU A 27 8.34 -7.48 -6.59
CA LEU A 27 7.12 -6.94 -7.19
C LEU A 27 6.31 -6.13 -6.18
N ILE A 28 6.24 -6.56 -4.91
CA ILE A 28 5.58 -5.83 -3.84
C ILE A 28 6.30 -4.50 -3.60
N GLY A 29 7.63 -4.54 -3.50
CA GLY A 29 8.47 -3.35 -3.33
C GLY A 29 8.25 -2.34 -4.47
N ASN A 30 8.23 -2.80 -5.71
CA ASN A 30 7.96 -1.95 -6.88
C ASN A 30 6.56 -1.34 -6.84
N CYS A 31 5.53 -2.12 -6.50
CA CYS A 31 4.16 -1.62 -6.41
C CYS A 31 4.01 -0.54 -5.33
N VAL A 32 4.63 -0.73 -4.16
CA VAL A 32 4.64 0.25 -3.07
C VAL A 32 5.47 1.49 -3.43
N HIS A 33 6.62 1.30 -4.07
CA HIS A 33 7.43 2.39 -4.60
C HIS A 33 6.61 3.25 -5.58
N ASP A 34 5.96 2.63 -6.56
CA ASP A 34 5.13 3.33 -7.55
C ASP A 34 4.02 4.14 -6.87
N PHE A 35 3.35 3.57 -5.85
CA PHE A 35 2.34 4.30 -5.09
C PHE A 35 2.87 5.59 -4.46
N TYR A 36 4.02 5.54 -3.78
CA TYR A 36 4.64 6.74 -3.20
C TYR A 36 5.04 7.76 -4.28
N HIS A 37 5.50 7.29 -5.43
CA HIS A 37 5.98 8.12 -6.53
C HIS A 37 4.86 8.80 -7.37
N ILE A 38 3.61 8.36 -7.26
CA ILE A 38 2.45 9.02 -7.89
C ILE A 38 2.36 10.48 -7.47
N PHE A 39 2.56 10.76 -6.19
CA PHE A 39 2.30 12.08 -5.59
C PHE A 39 3.51 13.02 -5.56
N SER A 40 4.69 12.55 -5.98
CA SER A 40 5.92 13.35 -5.90
C SER A 40 5.91 14.51 -6.91
N ASN A 41 6.24 15.71 -6.45
CA ASN A 41 6.39 16.91 -7.29
C ASN A 41 7.77 17.60 -7.19
N ASN A 42 8.76 16.91 -6.62
CA ASN A 42 10.09 17.45 -6.37
C ASN A 42 11.05 17.44 -7.59
N ILE A 43 10.78 16.59 -8.57
CA ILE A 43 11.62 16.47 -9.80
C ILE A 43 10.76 16.63 -11.06
N ARG A 44 9.54 16.12 -11.04
CA ARG A 44 8.58 16.12 -12.15
C ARG A 44 7.19 16.43 -11.62
N GLN A 45 6.24 16.73 -12.50
CA GLN A 45 4.84 16.81 -12.09
C GLN A 45 4.33 15.44 -11.60
N PRO A 46 3.43 15.41 -10.59
CA PRO A 46 2.76 14.20 -10.17
C PRO A 46 1.99 13.55 -11.33
N ASP A 47 1.93 12.23 -11.33
CA ASP A 47 1.23 11.45 -12.35
C ASP A 47 0.09 10.70 -11.68
N PHE A 48 -1.06 11.36 -11.58
CA PHE A 48 -2.21 10.84 -10.84
C PHE A 48 -2.89 9.67 -11.56
N ASP A 49 -2.77 9.57 -12.88
CA ASP A 49 -3.46 8.53 -13.65
C ASP A 49 -2.87 7.15 -13.37
N LYS A 50 -1.58 7.09 -12.98
CA LYS A 50 -0.92 5.86 -12.49
C LYS A 50 -1.57 5.23 -11.27
N ILE A 51 -2.43 5.92 -10.54
CA ILE A 51 -3.16 5.30 -9.43
C ILE A 51 -4.06 4.15 -9.91
N HIS A 52 -4.61 4.23 -11.12
CA HIS A 52 -5.48 3.19 -11.70
C HIS A 52 -4.70 1.96 -12.16
N GLU A 53 -3.39 2.10 -12.24
CA GLU A 53 -2.45 1.02 -12.52
C GLU A 53 -2.00 0.31 -11.24
N VAL A 54 -1.93 1.03 -10.12
CA VAL A 54 -1.42 0.53 -8.84
C VAL A 54 -2.54 0.06 -7.92
N CYS A 55 -3.70 0.70 -7.95
CA CYS A 55 -4.85 0.41 -7.09
C CYS A 55 -6.04 -0.12 -7.89
N SER A 56 -6.79 -1.05 -7.29
CA SER A 56 -8.12 -1.42 -7.75
C SER A 56 -9.08 -0.22 -7.67
N LEU A 57 -10.07 -0.14 -8.56
CA LEU A 57 -11.12 0.87 -8.48
C LEU A 57 -11.90 0.84 -7.16
N SER A 58 -11.98 -0.34 -6.53
CA SER A 58 -12.63 -0.54 -5.24
C SER A 58 -11.68 -0.38 -4.04
N ALA A 59 -10.42 0.03 -4.27
CA ALA A 59 -9.47 0.25 -3.19
C ALA A 59 -9.96 1.38 -2.27
N SER A 60 -9.86 1.14 -0.97
CA SER A 60 -10.20 2.12 0.06
C SER A 60 -8.94 2.56 0.79
N ILE A 61 -8.81 3.87 1.02
CA ILE A 61 -7.70 4.43 1.78
C ILE A 61 -8.23 4.93 3.11
N ILE A 62 -7.73 4.34 4.18
CA ILE A 62 -8.16 4.65 5.55
C ILE A 62 -7.08 5.49 6.22
N LYS A 63 -7.43 6.71 6.61
CA LYS A 63 -6.56 7.59 7.37
C LYS A 63 -7.05 7.65 8.80
N LYS A 64 -6.23 7.15 9.72
CA LYS A 64 -6.47 7.26 11.16
C LYS A 64 -5.68 8.43 11.74
N SER A 65 -6.35 9.28 12.49
CA SER A 65 -5.75 10.31 13.36
C SER A 65 -6.14 10.05 14.82
N THR A 66 -5.71 10.90 15.75
CA THR A 66 -6.11 10.79 17.16
C THR A 66 -7.61 11.00 17.34
N GLU A 67 -8.20 11.90 16.55
CA GLU A 67 -9.59 12.35 16.72
C GLU A 67 -10.59 11.62 15.81
N CYS A 68 -10.15 11.15 14.64
CA CYS A 68 -11.06 10.57 13.65
C CYS A 68 -10.41 9.49 12.78
N THR A 69 -11.28 8.64 12.23
CA THR A 69 -10.95 7.72 11.13
C THR A 69 -11.74 8.14 9.91
N GLU A 70 -11.02 8.47 8.83
CA GLU A 70 -11.60 8.87 7.56
C GLU A 70 -11.37 7.74 6.55
N VAL A 71 -12.40 7.41 5.77
CA VAL A 71 -12.34 6.41 4.70
C VAL A 71 -12.56 7.13 3.38
N TYR A 72 -11.62 6.97 2.46
CA TYR A 72 -11.68 7.55 1.12
C TYR A 72 -11.75 6.45 0.07
N ASP A 73 -12.57 6.66 -0.96
CA ASP A 73 -12.31 6.04 -2.26
C ASP A 73 -11.10 6.72 -2.93
N LEU A 74 -10.65 6.17 -4.07
CA LEU A 74 -9.51 6.74 -4.78
C LEU A 74 -9.73 8.20 -5.18
N LYS A 75 -10.92 8.56 -5.70
CA LYS A 75 -11.20 9.91 -6.18
C LYS A 75 -11.14 10.93 -5.04
N ALA A 76 -11.84 10.67 -3.94
CA ALA A 76 -11.85 11.50 -2.75
C ALA A 76 -10.46 11.62 -2.10
N PHE A 77 -9.61 10.61 -2.24
CA PHE A 77 -8.22 10.67 -1.79
C PHE A 77 -7.34 11.53 -2.71
N ILE A 78 -7.51 11.41 -4.03
CA ILE A 78 -6.64 12.06 -5.03
C ILE A 78 -6.98 13.53 -5.20
N ASP A 79 -8.25 13.89 -5.38
CA ASP A 79 -8.68 15.26 -5.72
C ASP A 79 -8.05 16.36 -4.84
N PRO A 80 -8.05 16.26 -3.50
CA PRO A 80 -7.42 17.29 -2.67
C PRO A 80 -5.89 17.34 -2.87
N ARG A 81 -5.24 16.20 -3.11
CA ARG A 81 -3.79 16.12 -3.37
C ARG A 81 -3.45 16.69 -4.73
N LYS A 82 -4.26 16.41 -5.75
CA LYS A 82 -4.10 16.95 -7.10
C LYS A 82 -4.07 18.47 -7.07
N LYS A 83 -4.99 19.09 -6.34
CA LYS A 83 -4.99 20.55 -6.15
C LYS A 83 -3.69 21.05 -5.50
N ILE A 84 -3.40 20.65 -4.25
CA ILE A 84 -2.29 21.23 -3.48
C ILE A 84 -0.90 20.93 -4.05
N LEU A 85 -0.74 19.82 -4.78
CA LEU A 85 0.54 19.41 -5.38
C LEU A 85 0.79 20.02 -6.76
N THR A 86 -0.21 20.68 -7.36
CA THR A 86 -0.08 21.28 -8.70
C THR A 86 -0.32 22.80 -8.72
N ASP A 87 -0.98 23.37 -7.72
CA ASP A 87 -1.27 24.81 -7.63
C ASP A 87 -0.15 25.65 -7.00
N GLY A 88 0.97 25.01 -6.63
CA GLY A 88 2.11 25.66 -5.99
C GLY A 88 2.00 25.79 -4.46
N THR A 89 0.90 25.35 -3.84
CA THR A 89 0.72 25.38 -2.38
C THR A 89 1.76 24.52 -1.66
N LEU A 90 1.99 23.29 -2.15
CA LEU A 90 2.92 22.34 -1.57
C LEU A 90 3.93 21.91 -2.64
N THR A 91 5.17 22.35 -2.52
CA THR A 91 6.24 22.08 -3.51
C THR A 91 7.31 21.16 -2.92
N GLU A 92 8.21 20.65 -3.76
CA GLU A 92 9.25 19.69 -3.34
C GLU A 92 8.72 18.49 -2.53
N PHE A 93 7.46 18.13 -2.75
CA PHE A 93 6.81 17.02 -2.09
C PHE A 93 7.41 15.72 -2.62
N SER A 94 7.87 14.89 -1.69
CA SER A 94 8.20 13.50 -1.95
C SER A 94 7.93 12.66 -0.72
N GLU A 95 7.56 11.41 -0.95
CA GLU A 95 7.47 10.39 0.08
C GLU A 95 8.16 9.13 -0.41
N TRP A 96 8.81 8.41 0.50
CA TRP A 96 9.58 7.21 0.18
C TRP A 96 9.65 6.28 1.39
N GLU A 97 9.68 4.98 1.11
CA GLU A 97 9.83 3.95 2.11
C GLU A 97 11.27 3.91 2.66
N THR A 98 11.39 3.58 3.93
CA THR A 98 12.66 3.51 4.67
C THR A 98 12.81 2.23 5.49
N GLY A 99 11.78 1.39 5.51
CA GLY A 99 11.78 0.10 6.20
C GLY A 99 10.45 -0.61 5.94
N GLU A 100 10.49 -1.93 5.93
CA GLU A 100 9.38 -2.77 5.53
C GLU A 100 9.29 -4.04 6.39
N GLU A 101 8.07 -4.51 6.59
CA GLU A 101 7.77 -5.85 7.04
C GLU A 101 6.62 -6.39 6.18
N THR A 102 6.84 -7.52 5.50
CA THR A 102 5.87 -8.08 4.55
C THR A 102 5.49 -9.49 4.96
N ARG A 103 4.18 -9.75 5.00
CA ARG A 103 3.61 -11.08 5.15
C ARG A 103 2.80 -11.44 3.90
N ILE A 104 3.13 -12.56 3.28
CA ILE A 104 2.41 -13.08 2.11
C ILE A 104 1.61 -14.31 2.53
N THR A 105 0.37 -14.44 2.04
CA THR A 105 -0.49 -15.60 2.24
C THR A 105 -1.30 -15.83 0.98
N GLY A 106 -0.94 -16.88 0.23
CA GLY A 106 -1.55 -17.12 -1.08
C GLY A 106 -1.24 -16.00 -2.06
N ASN A 107 -2.29 -15.44 -2.66
CA ASN A 107 -2.21 -14.32 -3.60
C ASN A 107 -2.36 -12.95 -2.92
N ILE A 108 -2.29 -12.86 -1.59
CA ILE A 108 -2.43 -11.63 -0.82
C ILE A 108 -1.12 -11.33 -0.10
N ALA A 109 -0.72 -10.06 -0.07
CA ALA A 109 0.36 -9.57 0.78
C ALA A 109 -0.13 -8.44 1.69
N GLN A 110 0.35 -8.45 2.94
CA GLN A 110 0.22 -7.35 3.89
C GLN A 110 1.60 -6.77 4.13
N ARG A 111 1.75 -5.46 3.95
CA ARG A 111 3.03 -4.77 4.12
C ARG A 111 2.90 -3.60 5.08
N TYR A 112 3.73 -3.61 6.11
CA TYR A 112 3.94 -2.48 7.00
C TYR A 112 5.13 -1.68 6.48
N SER A 113 4.85 -0.50 5.95
CA SER A 113 5.81 0.38 5.29
C SER A 113 6.12 1.56 6.19
N THR A 114 7.31 1.58 6.80
CA THR A 114 7.83 2.78 7.45
C THR A 114 8.32 3.73 6.38
N TYR A 115 7.79 4.95 6.34
CA TYR A 115 8.12 5.92 5.31
C TYR A 115 8.49 7.28 5.88
N ARG A 116 9.16 8.06 5.05
CA ARG A 116 9.40 9.49 5.26
C ARG A 116 8.70 10.29 4.20
N LYS A 117 8.35 11.53 4.55
CA LYS A 117 7.96 12.54 3.57
C LYS A 117 8.66 13.86 3.82
N LYS A 118 8.97 14.58 2.74
CA LYS A 118 9.48 15.95 2.75
C LYS A 118 8.55 16.80 1.88
N ALA A 119 8.35 18.05 2.26
CA ALA A 119 7.70 19.04 1.41
C ALA A 119 8.16 20.46 1.78
N CYS A 120 7.87 21.43 0.92
CA CYS A 120 7.97 22.86 1.20
C CYS A 120 6.56 23.47 1.18
N PHE A 121 6.20 24.16 2.27
CA PHE A 121 4.92 24.85 2.41
C PHE A 121 5.17 26.29 2.87
N ALA A 122 4.79 27.27 2.04
CA ALA A 122 5.03 28.68 2.30
C ALA A 122 6.50 28.99 2.71
N GLY A 123 7.46 28.37 2.01
CA GLY A 123 8.90 28.51 2.29
C GLY A 123 9.44 27.67 3.45
N ASN A 124 8.56 26.98 4.21
CA ASN A 124 8.97 26.15 5.34
C ASN A 124 9.13 24.69 4.94
N ILE A 125 10.26 24.07 5.33
CA ILE A 125 10.50 22.65 5.08
C ILE A 125 9.75 21.81 6.12
N LEU A 126 8.83 20.97 5.64
CA LEU A 126 8.11 19.99 6.44
C LEU A 126 8.77 18.61 6.25
N LYS A 127 8.95 17.89 7.36
CA LYS A 127 9.44 16.50 7.38
C LYS A 127 8.60 15.66 8.31
N LEU A 128 8.33 14.41 7.94
CA LEU A 128 7.60 13.47 8.78
C LEU A 128 8.08 12.04 8.55
N ARG A 129 7.96 11.21 9.59
CA ARG A 129 8.09 9.75 9.54
C ARG A 129 6.80 9.13 10.06
N ALA A 130 6.29 8.11 9.37
CA ALA A 130 5.10 7.37 9.80
C ALA A 130 5.11 5.95 9.22
N VAL A 131 4.02 5.22 9.43
CA VAL A 131 3.78 3.88 8.86
C VAL A 131 2.52 3.93 7.98
N LYS A 132 2.58 3.29 6.82
CA LYS A 132 1.42 2.92 6.00
C LYS A 132 1.29 1.40 6.01
N CYS A 133 0.07 0.90 6.10
CA CYS A 133 -0.22 -0.52 5.93
C CYS A 133 -0.84 -0.71 4.55
N PHE A 134 -0.25 -1.58 3.74
CA PHE A 134 -0.73 -1.90 2.40
C PHE A 134 -1.26 -3.33 2.38
N SER A 135 -2.45 -3.50 1.81
CA SER A 135 -2.96 -4.80 1.38
C SER A 135 -2.75 -4.86 -0.13
N LEU A 136 -2.10 -5.90 -0.63
CA LEU A 136 -1.87 -6.12 -2.05
C LEU A 136 -2.44 -7.47 -2.46
N SER A 137 -2.91 -7.56 -3.70
CA SER A 137 -3.38 -8.79 -4.33
C SER A 137 -2.65 -9.04 -5.63
N LYS A 138 -2.31 -10.32 -5.89
CA LYS A 138 -1.72 -10.78 -7.14
C LYS A 138 -2.82 -11.23 -8.09
N LYS A 139 -2.89 -10.65 -9.30
CA LYS A 139 -3.80 -11.12 -10.34
C LYS A 139 -3.32 -12.47 -10.85
N ALA A 140 -4.11 -13.52 -10.65
CA ALA A 140 -3.74 -14.89 -11.05
C ALA A 140 -3.39 -15.01 -12.54
N ALA A 141 -4.11 -14.30 -13.42
CA ALA A 141 -3.90 -14.37 -14.86
C ALA A 141 -2.61 -13.67 -15.34
N SER A 142 -2.18 -12.59 -14.68
CA SER A 142 -1.09 -11.74 -15.17
C SER A 142 0.13 -11.68 -14.25
N GLY A 143 0.04 -12.22 -13.03
CA GLY A 143 1.08 -12.10 -11.99
C GLY A 143 1.29 -10.69 -11.43
N ARG A 144 0.70 -9.65 -12.04
CA ARG A 144 0.73 -8.25 -11.60
C ARG A 144 0.10 -8.07 -10.21
N LEU A 145 0.77 -7.30 -9.36
CA LEU A 145 0.25 -6.85 -8.07
C LEU A 145 -0.54 -5.55 -8.20
N TYR A 146 -1.51 -5.40 -7.32
CA TYR A 146 -2.28 -4.17 -7.14
C TYR A 146 -2.74 -4.06 -5.68
N MET A 147 -3.08 -2.85 -5.25
CA MET A 147 -3.65 -2.54 -3.93
C MET A 147 -5.17 -2.61 -3.95
#